data_AF-U2FWY4-F1
#
_entry.id   AF-U2FWY4-F1
#
_cell.length_a   1.000
_cell.length_b   1.000
_cell.length_c   1.000
_cell.angle_alpha   90.00
_cell.angle_beta   90.00
_cell.angle_gamma   90.00
#
_symmetry.space_group_name_H-M   'P 1'
#
loop_
_entity.id
_entity.type
_entity.pdbx_description
1 polymer ?
#
loop_
_entity_poly.entity_id
_entity_poly.type
_entity_poly.pdbx_seq_one_letter_code
_entity_poly.pdbx_strand_id
1 'polypeptide(L)'
;MTLAIVAGAAAGLALALWLASFFFVASQHVNPLHAGFHAWPDAALAWHDGHLPKQGRRLAGAALFGVVLAFGAPALGVYTLLEQSGRRRLYGSARFANEADVRRAGLL
;
A
#
# COMPACT_ATOMS: atom_id res chain seq x y z
N MET A 1 3.91 -21.82 4.64
CA MET A 1 4.53 -20.47 4.67
C MET A 1 5.06 -20.05 3.31
N THR A 2 6.00 -20.78 2.71
CA THR A 2 6.60 -20.42 1.41
C THR A 2 5.58 -20.24 0.27
N LEU A 3 4.64 -21.17 0.10
CA LEU A 3 3.58 -21.07 -0.93
C LEU A 3 2.71 -19.82 -0.78
N ALA A 4 2.35 -19.46 0.46
CA ALA A 4 1.53 -18.29 0.74
C ALA A 4 2.29 -16.99 0.43
N ILE A 5 3.59 -16.94 0.73
CA ILE A 5 4.46 -15.81 0.39
C ILE A 5 4.57 -15.66 -1.13
N VAL A 6 4.80 -16.76 -1.84
CA VAL A 6 4.89 -16.75 -3.32
C VAL A 6 3.57 -16.31 -3.94
N ALA A 7 2.44 -16.85 -3.47
CA ALA A 7 1.12 -16.47 -3.96
C ALA A 7 0.80 -14.99 -3.69
N GLY A 8 1.14 -14.50 -2.49
CA GLY A 8 0.99 -13.09 -2.13
C GLY A 8 1.87 -12.17 -2.99
N ALA A 9 3.12 -12.55 -3.23
CA ALA A 9 4.03 -11.81 -4.09
C ALA A 9 3.54 -11.79 -5.55
N ALA A 10 3.05 -12.92 -6.06
CA ALA A 10 2.49 -13.01 -7.41
C ALA A 10 1.22 -12.15 -7.57
N ALA A 11 0.32 -12.19 -6.57
CA ALA A 11 -0.88 -11.34 -6.55
C ALA A 11 -0.52 -9.85 -6.46
N GLY A 12 0.45 -9.48 -5.61
CA GLY A 12 0.97 -8.13 -5.51
C GLY A 12 1.61 -7.64 -6.81
N LEU A 13 2.36 -8.50 -7.50
CA LEU A 13 2.95 -8.20 -8.81
C LEU A 13 1.87 -8.00 -9.89
N ALA A 14 0.87 -8.89 -9.94
CA ALA A 14 -0.24 -8.78 -10.88
C ALA A 14 -1.03 -7.48 -10.65
N LEU A 15 -1.29 -7.13 -9.39
CA LEU A 15 -1.92 -5.87 -9.02
C LEU A 15 -1.05 -4.66 -9.38
N ALA A 16 0.26 -4.73 -9.16
CA ALA A 16 1.19 -3.65 -9.52
C ALA A 16 1.21 -3.40 -11.04
N LEU A 17 1.23 -4.46 -11.85
CA LEU A 17 1.18 -4.37 -13.32
C LEU A 17 -0.14 -3.77 -13.81
N TRP A 18 -1.25 -4.18 -13.19
CA TRP A 18 -2.56 -3.61 -13.47
C TRP A 18 -2.61 -2.12 -13.13
N LEU A 19 -2.17 -1.75 -11.93
CA LEU A 19 -2.13 -0.34 -11.49
C LEU A 19 -1.19 0.49 -12.37
N ALA A 20 -0.03 -0.03 -12.75
CA ALA A 20 0.88 0.65 -13.65
C ALA A 20 0.22 0.91 -15.02
N SER A 21 -0.51 -0.06 -15.56
CA SER A 21 -1.29 0.07 -16.80
C SER A 21 -2.41 1.10 -16.64
N PHE A 22 -3.14 1.05 -15.53
CA PHE A 22 -4.19 2.00 -15.18
C PHE A 22 -3.65 3.44 -15.14
N PHE A 23 -2.58 3.69 -14.36
CA PHE A 23 -2.02 5.04 -14.22
C PHE A 23 -1.39 5.55 -15.51
N PHE A 24 -0.77 4.67 -16.29
CA PHE A 24 -0.19 5.06 -17.57
C PHE A 24 -1.30 5.52 -18.53
N VAL A 25 -2.36 4.74 -18.70
CA VAL A 25 -3.48 5.11 -19.59
C VAL A 25 -4.24 6.32 -19.06
N ALA A 26 -4.45 6.40 -17.74
CA ALA A 26 -5.03 7.58 -17.11
C ALA A 26 -4.19 8.84 -17.36
N SER A 27 -2.85 8.75 -17.34
CA SER A 27 -1.96 9.87 -17.65
C SER A 27 -2.05 10.36 -19.11
N GLN A 28 -2.57 9.50 -19.99
CA GLN A 28 -2.85 9.82 -21.39
C GLN A 28 -4.27 10.37 -21.60
N HIS A 29 -5.05 10.57 -20.53
CA HIS A 29 -6.45 11.02 -20.56
C HIS A 29 -7.38 10.09 -21.35
N VAL A 30 -7.03 8.80 -21.44
CA VAL A 30 -7.85 7.75 -22.03
C VAL A 30 -8.50 6.97 -20.90
N ASN A 31 -9.69 6.39 -21.15
CA ASN A 31 -10.41 5.60 -20.14
C ASN A 31 -9.56 4.38 -19.70
N PRO A 32 -9.06 4.35 -18.45
CA PRO A 32 -8.11 3.35 -18.00
C PRO A 32 -8.75 1.98 -17.73
N LEU A 33 -10.09 1.90 -17.68
CA LEU A 33 -10.80 0.63 -17.47
C LEU A 33 -10.66 -0.34 -18.65
N HIS A 34 -10.30 0.17 -19.84
CA HIS A 34 -10.10 -0.65 -21.05
C HIS A 34 -8.63 -1.03 -21.28
N ALA A 35 -7.69 -0.53 -20.47
CA ALA A 35 -6.24 -0.67 -20.68
C ALA A 35 -5.69 -2.10 -20.45
N GLY A 36 -6.44 -2.96 -19.75
CA GLY A 36 -5.99 -4.30 -19.38
C GLY A 36 -4.68 -4.30 -18.56
N PHE A 37 -4.13 -5.51 -18.35
CA PHE A 37 -2.86 -5.72 -17.63
C PHE A 37 -1.61 -5.45 -18.49
N HIS A 38 -1.79 -5.21 -19.79
CA HIS A 38 -0.72 -5.22 -20.80
C HIS A 38 -0.32 -3.82 -21.28
N ALA A 39 -1.15 -2.79 -21.07
CA ALA A 39 -0.85 -1.45 -21.60
C ALA A 39 0.49 -0.87 -21.10
N TRP A 40 0.85 -1.09 -19.83
CA TRP A 40 2.16 -0.66 -19.33
C TRP A 40 3.34 -1.47 -19.87
N PRO A 41 3.35 -2.82 -19.81
CA PRO A 41 4.48 -3.59 -20.34
C PRO A 41 4.65 -3.42 -21.86
N ASP A 42 3.56 -3.31 -22.63
CA ASP A 42 3.64 -3.06 -24.07
C ASP A 42 4.26 -1.69 -24.35
N ALA A 43 3.85 -0.65 -23.60
CA ALA A 43 4.45 0.67 -23.70
C ALA A 43 5.91 0.69 -23.23
N ALA A 44 6.27 -0.16 -22.27
CA ALA A 44 7.65 -0.29 -21.79
C ALA A 44 8.56 -0.91 -22.84
N LEU A 45 8.09 -1.97 -23.51
CA LEU A 45 8.80 -2.59 -24.63
C LEU A 45 8.97 -1.60 -25.78
N ALA A 46 7.89 -0.93 -26.18
CA ALA A 46 7.95 0.07 -27.25
C ALA A 46 8.85 1.27 -26.89
N TRP A 47 8.95 1.64 -25.61
CA TRP A 47 9.93 2.65 -25.15
C TRP A 47 11.36 2.13 -25.21
N HIS A 48 11.59 0.88 -24.81
CA HIS A 48 12.91 0.24 -24.87
C HIS A 48 13.42 0.13 -26.31
N ASP A 49 12.53 -0.21 -27.24
CA ASP A 49 12.82 -0.30 -28.67
C ASP A 49 12.95 1.08 -29.35
N GLY A 50 12.81 2.18 -28.60
CA GLY A 50 12.98 3.54 -29.10
C GLY A 50 11.78 4.15 -29.81
N HIS A 51 10.62 3.48 -29.83
CA HIS A 51 9.40 3.96 -30.50
C HIS A 51 8.65 5.04 -29.72
N LEU A 52 8.94 5.22 -28.42
CA LEU A 52 8.26 6.19 -27.54
C LEU A 52 9.20 7.22 -26.89
N PRO A 53 10.01 7.95 -27.67
CA PRO A 53 10.89 8.97 -27.10
C PRO A 53 10.02 10.03 -26.39
N LYS A 54 10.37 10.36 -25.13
CA LYS A 54 9.69 11.28 -24.20
C LYS A 54 8.63 10.67 -23.26
N GLN A 55 8.19 9.43 -23.44
CA GLN A 55 7.21 8.83 -22.51
C GLN A 55 7.83 8.14 -21.28
N GLY A 56 9.16 7.94 -21.25
CA GLY A 56 9.86 7.22 -20.19
C GLY A 56 9.57 7.72 -18.77
N ARG A 57 9.47 9.04 -18.55
CA ARG A 57 9.12 9.58 -17.21
C ARG A 57 7.72 9.19 -16.75
N ARG A 58 6.74 9.21 -17.67
CA ARG A 58 5.36 8.81 -17.36
C ARG A 58 5.27 7.31 -17.10
N LEU A 59 5.97 6.53 -17.90
CA LEU A 59 6.07 5.09 -17.76
C LEU A 59 6.69 4.69 -16.41
N ALA A 60 7.83 5.28 -16.05
CA ALA A 60 8.50 5.05 -14.76
C ALA A 60 7.63 5.50 -13.58
N GLY A 61 6.99 6.67 -13.69
CA GLY A 61 6.06 7.16 -12.67
C GLY A 61 4.89 6.20 -12.45
N ALA A 62 4.26 5.72 -13.52
CA ALA A 62 3.16 4.77 -13.44
C ALA A 62 3.58 3.45 -12.79
N ALA A 63 4.77 2.93 -13.13
CA ALA A 63 5.33 1.74 -12.50
C ALA A 63 5.56 1.94 -11.00
N LEU A 64 6.14 3.08 -10.63
CA LEU A 64 6.41 3.41 -9.23
C LEU A 64 5.11 3.49 -8.43
N PHE A 65 4.08 4.17 -8.94
CA PHE A 65 2.76 4.22 -8.30
C PHE A 65 2.14 2.83 -8.16
N GLY A 66 2.23 2.00 -9.20
CA GLY A 66 1.73 0.63 -9.17
C GLY A 66 2.35 -0.21 -8.06
N VAL A 67 3.69 -0.18 -7.93
CA VAL A 67 4.42 -0.91 -6.89
C VAL A 67 4.12 -0.35 -5.50
N VAL A 68 4.18 0.97 -5.32
CA VAL A 68 3.96 1.62 -4.02
C VAL A 68 2.54 1.33 -3.51
N LEU A 69 1.52 1.34 -4.37
CA LEU A 69 0.16 1.03 -3.94
C LEU A 69 -0.04 -0.46 -3.69
N ALA A 70 0.46 -1.32 -4.57
CA ALA A 70 0.27 -2.77 -4.44
C ALA A 70 0.95 -3.37 -3.21
N PHE A 71 2.13 -2.85 -2.82
CA PHE A 71 2.89 -3.38 -1.68
C PHE A 71 2.88 -2.45 -0.46
N GLY A 72 2.91 -1.14 -0.68
CA GLY A 72 2.95 -0.16 0.39
C GLY A 72 1.64 -0.07 1.16
N ALA A 73 0.48 -0.09 0.50
CA ALA A 73 -0.81 -0.02 1.21
C ALA A 73 -1.05 -1.24 2.11
N PRO A 74 -0.83 -2.50 1.67
CA PRO A 74 -0.90 -3.65 2.56
C PRO A 74 0.13 -3.61 3.69
N ALA A 75 1.38 -3.20 3.41
CA ALA A 75 2.41 -3.08 4.44
C ALA A 75 2.03 -2.05 5.51
N LEU A 76 1.49 -0.89 5.12
CA LEU A 76 0.96 0.12 6.03
C LEU A 76 -0.27 -0.39 6.81
N GLY A 77 -1.15 -1.16 6.16
CA GLY A 77 -2.28 -1.81 6.83
C GLY A 77 -1.81 -2.78 7.92
N VAL A 78 -0.83 -3.63 7.62
CA VAL A 78 -0.22 -4.52 8.62
C VAL A 78 0.47 -3.71 9.72
N TYR A 79 1.22 -2.68 9.37
CA TYR A 79 1.89 -1.81 10.35
C TYR A 79 0.90 -1.17 11.32
N THR A 80 -0.20 -0.60 10.82
CA THR A 80 -1.21 0.05 11.67
C THR A 80 -1.95 -0.95 12.56
N LEU A 81 -2.25 -2.16 12.07
CA LEU A 81 -2.81 -3.23 12.89
C LEU A 81 -1.84 -3.70 13.99
N LEU A 82 -0.55 -3.80 13.68
CA LEU A 82 0.50 -4.11 14.66
C LEU A 82 0.66 -2.99 15.69
N GLU A 83 0.59 -1.72 15.27
CA GLU A 83 0.63 -0.57 16.17
C GLU A 83 -0.58 -0.55 17.11
N GLN A 84 -1.78 -0.78 16.57
CA GLN A 84 -3.02 -0.83 17.35
C GLN A 84 -3.04 -2.00 18.35
N SER A 85 -2.54 -3.17 17.95
CA SER A 85 -2.42 -4.33 18.85
C SER A 85 -1.30 -4.16 19.89
N GLY A 86 -0.22 -3.46 19.54
CA GLY A 86 0.89 -3.10 20.43
C GLY A 86 0.54 -2.03 21.46
N ARG A 87 -0.47 -1.18 21.18
CA ARG A 87 -1.15 -0.36 22.19
C ARG A 87 -1.96 -1.26 23.13
N ARG A 88 -1.27 -1.99 24.02
CA ARG A 88 -1.87 -2.50 25.25
C ARG A 88 -2.63 -1.34 25.89
N ARG A 89 -3.91 -1.55 26.22
CA ARG A 89 -4.63 -0.62 27.12
C ARG A 89 -3.70 -0.42 28.32
N LEU A 90 -3.29 0.83 28.57
CA LEU A 90 -2.66 1.19 29.84
C LEU A 90 -3.53 0.54 30.93
N TYR A 91 -2.89 -0.21 31.82
CA TYR A 91 -3.56 -1.07 32.79
C TYR A 91 -4.74 -0.35 33.46
N GLY A 92 -5.94 -0.91 33.31
CA GLY A 92 -7.18 -0.35 33.86
C GLY A 92 -7.70 0.88 33.11
N SER A 93 -8.99 1.17 33.27
CA SER A 93 -9.48 2.50 32.94
C SER A 93 -8.69 3.50 33.78
N ALA A 94 -7.72 4.18 33.18
CA ALA A 94 -7.03 5.30 33.80
C ALA A 94 -8.07 6.41 34.04
N ARG A 95 -8.75 6.31 35.18
CA ARG A 95 -9.58 7.34 35.78
C ARG A 95 -8.79 7.93 36.92
N PHE A 96 -8.93 9.23 37.13
CA PHE A 96 -8.41 9.85 38.34
C PHE A 96 -8.98 9.12 39.56
N ALA A 97 -8.11 8.84 40.54
CA ALA A 97 -8.50 8.22 41.80
C ALA A 97 -9.49 9.15 42.51
N ASN A 98 -10.62 8.60 42.97
CA ASN A 98 -11.56 9.37 43.77
C ASN A 98 -11.09 9.39 45.24
N GLU A 99 -11.60 10.30 46.07
CA GLU A 99 -11.18 10.47 47.45
C GLU A 99 -11.32 9.19 48.30
N ALA A 100 -12.29 8.33 47.98
CA ALA A 100 -12.44 7.00 48.57
C ALA A 100 -11.29 6.05 48.21
N ASP A 101 -10.81 6.11 46.97
CA ASP A 101 -9.67 5.32 46.49
C ASP A 101 -8.37 5.80 47.15
N VAL A 102 -8.22 7.11 47.33
CA VAL A 102 -7.06 7.74 48.01
C VAL A 102 -7.01 7.38 49.50
N ARG A 103 -8.15 7.44 50.22
CA ARG A 103 -8.25 6.99 51.62
C ARG A 103 -7.94 5.51 51.77
N ARG A 104 -8.46 4.67 50.87
CA ARG A 104 -8.19 3.22 50.89
C ARG A 104 -6.70 2.90 50.68
N ALA A 105 -6.00 3.73 49.92
CA ALA A 105 -4.57 3.61 49.71
C ALA A 105 -3.72 4.18 50.87
N GLY A 106 -4.33 4.80 51.89
CA GLY A 106 -3.63 5.41 53.02
C GLY A 106 -2.81 6.64 52.64
N LEU A 107 -3.20 7.32 51.55
CA LEU A 107 -2.55 8.54 51.05
C LEU A 107 -3.21 9.82 51.59
N LEU A 108 -4.20 9.67 52.47
CA LEU A 108 -4.89 10.70 53.26
C LEU A 108 -4.85 10.26 54.73
#